data_AF-A0A0G1MJE4-F1
#
_entry.id   AF-A0A0G1MJE4-F1
#
_cell.length_a   1.000
_cell.length_b   1.000
_cell.length_c   1.000
_cell.angle_alpha   90.00
_cell.angle_beta   90.00
_cell.angle_gamma   90.00
#
_symmetry.space_group_name_H-M   'P 1'
#
loop_
_entity.id
_entity.type
_entity.pdbx_description
1 polymer ?
#
loop_
_entity_poly.entity_id
_entity_poly.type
_entity_poly.pdbx_seq_one_letter_code
_entity_poly.pdbx_strand_id
1 'polypeptide(L)'
;MHPANPDFFITFRTFLKKYYRMLKQSLQQKLLQKLSPQQIQLIKLLEIPTMQLEQRIKKELEENPALEEGPDEETAASQDDGQDEKEADGNQDEFSLEDYLNDEDVPSYKLSANNYSKDDEQKDIPYSVGSTFHEQLEVQLGLRMLDELSKNLALYIIGNIDEDGYLRRDLEAIVDDLAFSMNIQTDEQKLLGILRIIQDFDPAGVGARDLQECLLLQIERRDKKTPHIDVAEKILRRHFDEFTKKHYDKIEKKLDIDDEILKKAIDEILKLNPKPGSSFSDPMNKSFQTITPDFILDIIDGEMILTLNAKNVPDLKISRSYADMIQDFAKGKGKTIKQNKEAITFVKQKLDSAKWFIDAIKQRQNTLLVTMNAIIGFQEEYFIEGDETKLKPMILKDVADITGLDISTISRVANSKYIQTHFGIYSLKYFFSEGMQTDSGEEVSTREIKKILSECIENENKKKPVTDEKLADILKEKGYLIARRTVAKYREQLNIPVARMRKEL
;
A
#
# COMPACT_ATOMS: atom_id res chain seq x y z
N MET A 1 -43.80 48.02 -74.41
CA MET A 1 -43.62 46.75 -73.67
C MET A 1 -42.12 46.57 -73.48
N HIS A 2 -41.51 46.40 -72.32
CA HIS A 2 -41.80 46.61 -70.90
C HIS A 2 -40.39 46.56 -70.29
N PRO A 3 -39.90 47.54 -69.51
CA PRO A 3 -38.67 47.35 -68.77
C PRO A 3 -38.95 46.31 -67.68
N ALA A 4 -38.20 45.21 -67.66
CA ALA A 4 -38.31 44.18 -66.64
C ALA A 4 -37.39 44.54 -65.45
N ASN A 5 -38.00 44.52 -64.27
CA ASN A 5 -37.53 44.90 -62.93
C ASN A 5 -36.08 44.55 -62.54
N PRO A 6 -35.36 45.47 -61.85
CA PRO A 6 -34.07 45.19 -61.21
C PRO A 6 -34.14 44.28 -59.97
N ASP A 7 -35.34 43.99 -59.44
CA ASP A 7 -35.54 43.13 -58.25
C ASP A 7 -35.27 41.64 -58.47
N PHE A 8 -35.19 41.19 -59.72
CA PHE A 8 -34.89 39.79 -60.04
C PHE A 8 -33.40 39.44 -59.85
N PHE A 9 -32.51 40.42 -59.99
CA PHE A 9 -31.06 40.19 -59.83
C PHE A 9 -30.63 40.10 -58.37
N ILE A 10 -31.31 40.79 -57.46
CA ILE A 10 -30.99 40.79 -56.01
C ILE A 10 -31.47 39.50 -55.35
N THR A 11 -32.63 38.98 -55.77
CA THR A 11 -33.19 37.70 -55.30
C THR A 11 -32.37 36.51 -55.81
N PHE A 12 -31.85 36.53 -57.04
CA PHE A 12 -31.01 35.44 -57.55
C PHE A 12 -29.65 35.35 -56.85
N ARG A 13 -29.03 36.51 -56.53
CA ARG A 13 -27.73 36.57 -55.84
C ARG A 13 -27.80 36.12 -54.37
N THR A 14 -28.94 36.36 -53.71
CA THR A 14 -29.22 35.85 -52.36
C THR A 14 -29.60 34.36 -52.37
N PHE A 15 -30.29 33.88 -53.42
CA PHE A 15 -30.59 32.46 -53.58
C PHE A 15 -29.33 31.61 -53.84
N LEU A 16 -28.40 32.10 -54.68
CA LEU A 16 -27.12 31.43 -54.95
C LEU A 16 -26.16 31.44 -53.75
N LYS A 17 -26.15 32.51 -52.95
CA LYS A 17 -25.37 32.55 -51.69
C LYS A 17 -25.86 31.55 -50.64
N LYS A 18 -27.14 31.16 -50.67
CA LYS A 18 -27.73 30.24 -49.70
C LYS A 18 -27.47 28.76 -50.03
N TYR A 19 -27.22 28.43 -51.31
CA TYR A 19 -26.94 27.05 -51.74
C TYR A 19 -25.48 26.73 -52.04
N TYR A 20 -24.60 27.74 -52.20
CA TYR A 20 -23.15 27.55 -52.10
C TYR A 20 -22.67 27.58 -50.64
N ARG A 21 -23.32 26.80 -49.77
CA ARG A 21 -22.72 26.45 -48.48
C ARG A 21 -21.69 25.37 -48.77
N MET A 22 -20.56 25.81 -49.33
CA MET A 22 -19.37 25.00 -49.55
C MET A 22 -19.11 24.25 -48.25
N LEU A 23 -19.32 22.93 -48.24
CA LEU A 23 -18.89 22.09 -47.14
C LEU A 23 -17.38 22.25 -47.07
N LYS A 24 -16.89 23.10 -46.15
CA LYS A 24 -15.49 23.10 -45.76
C LYS A 24 -15.24 21.79 -45.04
N GLN A 25 -14.94 20.75 -45.81
CA GLN A 25 -14.28 19.55 -45.29
C GLN A 25 -12.85 19.95 -44.93
N SER A 26 -12.64 20.40 -43.70
CA SER A 26 -11.29 20.52 -43.15
C SER A 26 -10.83 19.13 -42.75
N LEU A 27 -9.91 18.56 -43.53
CA LEU A 27 -9.20 17.35 -43.14
C LEU A 27 -8.21 17.73 -42.01
N GLN A 28 -8.63 17.61 -40.75
CA GLN A 28 -7.70 17.69 -39.63
C GLN A 28 -6.94 16.35 -39.55
N GLN A 29 -5.73 16.31 -40.12
CA GLN A 29 -4.77 15.28 -39.78
C GLN A 29 -4.33 15.49 -38.32
N LYS A 30 -5.04 14.86 -37.37
CA LYS A 30 -4.45 14.60 -36.06
C LYS A 30 -3.40 13.51 -36.27
N LEU A 31 -2.13 13.90 -36.22
CA LEU A 31 -1.00 13.00 -36.07
C LEU A 31 -1.11 12.33 -34.68
N LEU A 32 -2.00 11.35 -34.56
CA LEU A 32 -1.98 10.42 -33.44
C LEU A 32 -0.76 9.54 -33.67
N GLN A 33 0.38 9.92 -33.07
CA GLN A 33 1.49 9.01 -32.91
C GLN A 33 0.98 7.81 -32.11
N LYS A 34 0.66 6.72 -32.81
CA LYS A 34 0.39 5.44 -32.16
C LYS A 34 1.75 4.94 -31.67
N LEU A 35 1.94 4.93 -30.36
CA LEU A 35 3.09 4.29 -29.73
C LEU A 35 3.22 2.86 -30.26
N SER A 36 4.45 2.42 -30.52
CA SER A 36 4.69 1.04 -30.92
C SER A 36 4.29 0.10 -29.77
N PRO A 37 3.82 -1.13 -30.07
CA PRO A 37 3.50 -2.11 -29.03
C PRO A 37 4.66 -2.33 -28.04
N GLN A 38 5.90 -2.30 -28.54
CA GLN A 38 7.12 -2.38 -27.74
C GLN A 38 7.28 -1.18 -26.80
N GLN A 39 7.00 0.05 -27.25
CA GLN A 39 7.05 1.23 -26.38
C GLN A 39 6.00 1.16 -25.28
N ILE A 40 4.79 0.66 -25.57
CA ILE A 40 3.74 0.47 -24.56
C ILE A 40 4.19 -0.57 -23.52
N GLN A 41 4.83 -1.65 -23.96
CA GLN A 41 5.32 -2.70 -23.07
C GLN A 41 6.45 -2.19 -22.16
N LEU A 42 7.36 -1.38 -22.67
CA LEU A 42 8.40 -0.71 -21.87
C LEU A 42 7.78 0.23 -20.82
N ILE A 43 6.80 1.04 -21.22
CA ILE A 43 6.11 1.96 -20.32
C ILE A 43 5.38 1.20 -19.21
N LYS A 44 4.73 0.07 -19.54
CA LYS A 44 4.13 -0.83 -18.54
C LYS A 44 5.19 -1.41 -17.62
N LEU A 45 6.35 -1.80 -18.17
CA LEU A 45 7.45 -2.33 -17.38
C LEU A 45 7.88 -1.34 -16.31
N LEU A 46 7.97 -0.03 -16.59
CA LEU A 46 8.37 1.03 -15.63
C LEU A 46 7.41 1.19 -14.43
N GLU A 47 6.12 0.95 -14.63
CA GLU A 47 5.10 1.15 -13.59
C GLU A 47 5.14 0.03 -12.54
N ILE A 48 5.49 -1.19 -12.95
CA ILE A 48 5.44 -2.40 -12.13
C ILE A 48 6.46 -2.33 -10.95
N PRO A 49 6.08 -2.68 -9.70
CA PRO A 49 6.99 -2.82 -8.55
C PRO A 49 8.00 -3.97 -8.71
N THR A 50 9.10 -3.97 -7.95
CA THR A 50 10.12 -5.05 -7.96
C THR A 50 9.53 -6.47 -7.81
N MET A 51 8.62 -6.68 -6.86
CA MET A 51 7.96 -7.99 -6.63
C MET A 51 7.22 -8.52 -7.88
N GLN A 52 6.47 -7.64 -8.55
CA GLN A 52 5.73 -8.01 -9.75
C GLN A 52 6.66 -8.14 -10.98
N LEU A 53 7.77 -7.39 -11.00
CA LEU A 53 8.81 -7.53 -12.01
C LEU A 53 9.46 -8.91 -11.91
N GLU A 54 9.77 -9.38 -10.70
CA GLU A 54 10.30 -10.72 -10.46
C GLU A 54 9.36 -11.81 -11.01
N GLN A 55 8.07 -11.73 -10.67
CA GLN A 55 7.06 -12.64 -11.22
C GLN A 55 7.00 -12.58 -12.75
N ARG A 56 7.14 -11.37 -13.32
CA ARG A 56 7.13 -11.20 -14.77
C ARG A 56 8.36 -11.79 -15.45
N ILE A 57 9.53 -11.68 -14.83
CA ILE A 57 10.79 -12.27 -15.30
C ILE A 57 10.70 -13.78 -15.27
N LYS A 58 10.24 -14.37 -14.14
CA LYS A 58 10.01 -15.81 -14.02
C LYS A 58 9.08 -16.33 -15.12
N LYS A 59 7.99 -15.61 -15.39
CA LYS A 59 7.08 -15.95 -16.47
C LYS A 59 7.72 -15.86 -17.87
N GLU A 60 8.54 -14.84 -18.14
CA GLU A 60 9.28 -14.76 -19.41
C GLU A 60 10.31 -15.87 -19.56
N LEU A 61 10.96 -16.26 -18.47
CA LEU A 61 11.93 -17.37 -18.47
C LEU A 61 11.25 -18.70 -18.81
N GLU A 62 10.02 -18.93 -18.31
CA GLU A 62 9.21 -20.10 -18.66
C GLU A 62 8.71 -20.06 -20.13
N GLU A 63 8.33 -18.89 -20.64
CA GLU A 63 7.77 -18.74 -21.99
C GLU A 63 8.83 -18.66 -23.11
N ASN A 64 10.06 -18.25 -22.78
CA ASN A 64 11.13 -18.04 -23.74
C ASN A 64 12.36 -18.93 -23.47
N PRO A 65 12.52 -20.03 -24.21
CA PRO A 65 13.65 -20.94 -24.00
C PRO A 65 15.01 -20.34 -24.41
N ALA A 66 15.03 -19.20 -25.12
CA ALA A 66 16.26 -18.50 -25.48
C ALA A 66 16.79 -17.58 -24.36
N LEU A 67 16.05 -17.43 -23.25
CA LEU A 67 16.43 -16.64 -22.09
C LEU A 67 16.97 -17.56 -20.99
N GLU A 68 18.14 -17.24 -20.45
CA GLU A 68 18.79 -17.99 -19.36
C GLU A 68 19.10 -17.07 -18.18
N GLU A 69 19.08 -17.63 -16.97
CA GLU A 69 19.60 -16.98 -15.77
C GLU A 69 21.10 -17.22 -15.64
N GLY A 70 21.85 -16.18 -15.26
CA GLY A 70 23.24 -16.31 -14.85
C GLY A 70 24.11 -15.14 -15.28
N PRO A 71 25.25 -14.94 -14.61
CA PRO A 71 26.19 -13.88 -14.95
C PRO A 71 26.76 -14.08 -16.36
N ASP A 72 27.05 -12.97 -17.05
CA ASP A 72 27.69 -12.97 -18.36
C ASP A 72 29.11 -13.57 -18.26
N GLU A 73 29.26 -14.85 -18.61
CA GLU A 73 30.55 -15.55 -18.67
C GLU A 73 31.57 -14.88 -19.61
N GLU A 74 31.15 -13.97 -20.49
CA GLU A 74 32.07 -13.23 -21.37
C GLU A 74 32.92 -12.19 -20.63
N THR A 75 32.57 -11.81 -19.40
CA THR A 75 33.40 -10.90 -18.58
C THR A 75 34.37 -11.61 -17.63
N ALA A 76 34.24 -12.93 -17.46
CA ALA A 76 35.14 -13.72 -16.61
C ALA A 76 36.29 -14.41 -17.40
N ALA A 77 36.24 -14.46 -18.72
CA ALA A 77 37.22 -15.18 -19.55
C ALA A 77 38.51 -14.41 -19.88
N SER A 78 38.86 -13.34 -19.13
CA SER A 78 40.07 -12.55 -19.41
C SER A 78 40.99 -12.29 -18.21
N GLN A 79 40.80 -12.99 -17.09
CA GLN A 79 41.79 -13.09 -16.01
C GLN A 79 41.58 -14.40 -15.24
N ASP A 80 42.24 -15.49 -15.67
CA ASP A 80 43.04 -16.35 -14.78
C ASP A 80 43.73 -17.42 -15.63
N ASP A 81 45.01 -17.21 -15.92
CA ASP A 81 45.91 -18.22 -16.50
C ASP A 81 46.75 -18.72 -15.32
N GLY A 82 46.22 -19.74 -14.64
CA GLY A 82 46.79 -20.33 -13.43
C GLY A 82 46.68 -21.84 -13.49
N GLN A 83 47.78 -22.48 -13.89
CA GLN A 83 47.98 -23.93 -13.89
C GLN A 83 47.67 -24.54 -12.52
N ASP A 84 46.94 -25.66 -12.50
CA ASP A 84 47.26 -26.78 -11.62
C ASP A 84 46.73 -28.10 -12.20
N GLU A 85 47.68 -28.92 -12.64
CA GLU A 85 47.49 -30.33 -12.97
C GLU A 85 47.22 -31.12 -11.69
N LYS A 86 46.10 -31.87 -11.65
CA LYS A 86 45.99 -33.07 -10.83
C LYS A 86 45.40 -34.20 -11.66
N GLU A 87 46.26 -35.18 -11.92
CA GLU A 87 45.92 -36.52 -12.39
C GLU A 87 44.89 -37.17 -11.45
N ALA A 88 43.84 -37.75 -12.03
CA ALA A 88 43.05 -38.79 -11.38
C ALA A 88 42.91 -39.96 -12.36
N ASP A 89 43.69 -40.99 -12.04
CA ASP A 89 43.74 -42.32 -12.67
C ASP A 89 42.42 -43.09 -12.47
N GLY A 90 42.18 -44.05 -13.36
CA GLY A 90 40.87 -44.58 -13.71
C GLY A 90 40.16 -45.48 -12.69
N ASN A 91 38.83 -45.44 -12.77
CA ASN A 91 37.99 -46.63 -12.79
C ASN A 91 36.67 -46.30 -13.50
N GLN A 92 36.62 -46.51 -14.82
CA GLN A 92 35.35 -46.54 -15.57
C GLN A 92 34.76 -47.93 -15.36
N ASP A 93 34.08 -48.11 -14.22
CA ASP A 93 33.08 -49.17 -14.13
C ASP A 93 31.91 -48.76 -15.03
N GLU A 94 31.64 -49.64 -15.99
CA GLU A 94 30.63 -49.54 -17.03
C GLU A 94 29.24 -49.40 -16.39
N PHE A 95 28.74 -48.17 -16.26
CA PHE A 95 27.37 -47.91 -15.83
C PHE A 95 26.41 -48.42 -16.92
N SER A 96 25.83 -49.60 -16.68
CA SER A 96 24.84 -50.22 -17.57
C SER A 96 23.46 -49.60 -17.34
N LEU A 97 22.74 -49.34 -18.44
CA LEU A 97 21.35 -48.89 -18.46
C LEU A 97 20.40 -49.87 -17.74
N GLU A 98 20.85 -51.09 -17.45
CA GLU A 98 20.11 -52.13 -16.72
C GLU A 98 19.88 -51.80 -15.23
N ASP A 99 20.74 -50.99 -14.60
CA ASP A 99 20.62 -50.63 -13.17
C ASP A 99 19.51 -49.59 -12.91
N TYR A 100 19.11 -48.82 -13.93
CA TYR A 100 18.04 -47.82 -13.80
C TYR A 100 16.62 -48.44 -13.87
N LEU A 101 16.51 -49.67 -14.37
CA LEU A 101 15.23 -50.36 -14.60
C LEU A 101 14.77 -51.23 -13.41
N ASN A 102 15.64 -51.47 -12.42
CA ASN A 102 15.32 -52.30 -11.25
C ASN A 102 14.91 -51.50 -10.00
N ASP A 103 14.76 -50.17 -10.10
CA ASP A 103 14.55 -49.27 -8.95
C ASP A 103 13.07 -48.91 -8.68
N GLU A 104 12.11 -49.64 -9.27
CA GLU A 104 10.66 -49.37 -9.09
C GLU A 104 10.07 -49.90 -7.77
N ASP A 105 10.80 -50.69 -6.97
CA ASP A 105 10.25 -51.35 -5.77
C ASP A 105 10.87 -50.90 -4.42
N VAL A 106 11.72 -49.87 -4.41
CA VAL A 106 12.27 -49.32 -3.17
C VAL A 106 11.63 -47.96 -2.88
N PRO A 107 10.72 -47.86 -1.89
CA PRO A 107 10.19 -46.57 -1.49
C PRO A 107 11.32 -45.61 -1.10
N SER A 108 11.31 -44.40 -1.65
CA SER A 108 12.30 -43.32 -1.45
C SER A 108 12.70 -43.08 0.02
N TYR A 109 11.81 -43.37 0.98
CA TYR A 109 12.08 -43.25 2.42
C TYR A 109 13.09 -44.28 2.98
N LYS A 110 13.46 -45.33 2.25
CA LYS A 110 14.44 -46.35 2.66
C LYS A 110 15.85 -46.11 2.14
N LEU A 111 16.00 -45.33 1.06
CA LEU A 111 17.30 -45.00 0.46
C LEU A 111 17.99 -43.83 1.18
N SER A 112 17.23 -43.09 2.00
CA SER A 112 17.74 -42.03 2.86
C SER A 112 18.13 -42.61 4.22
N ALA A 113 19.38 -43.06 4.35
CA ALA A 113 19.98 -43.17 5.68
C ALA A 113 20.10 -41.76 6.23
N ASN A 114 19.23 -41.38 7.16
CA ASN A 114 19.34 -40.16 7.94
C ASN A 114 20.59 -40.23 8.83
N ASN A 115 21.75 -39.95 8.25
CA ASN A 115 22.98 -39.65 8.97
C ASN A 115 22.85 -38.23 9.54
N TYR A 116 21.98 -38.06 10.53
CA TYR A 116 22.02 -36.86 11.37
C TYR A 116 23.30 -36.94 12.21
N SER A 117 24.23 -36.02 12.00
CA SER A 117 25.34 -35.82 12.91
C SER A 117 24.80 -35.38 14.27
N LYS A 118 25.48 -35.70 15.37
CA LYS A 118 25.10 -35.25 16.72
C LYS A 118 25.15 -33.71 16.87
N ASP A 119 25.72 -33.03 15.88
CA ASP A 119 25.80 -31.56 15.74
C ASP A 119 24.77 -30.96 14.77
N ASP A 120 23.95 -31.75 14.07
CA ASP A 120 22.82 -31.22 13.29
C ASP A 120 21.66 -30.90 14.25
N GLU A 121 21.75 -29.76 14.93
CA GLU A 121 20.59 -29.15 15.58
C GLU A 121 19.59 -28.75 14.49
N GLN A 122 18.67 -29.67 14.17
CA GLN A 122 17.45 -29.35 13.45
C GLN A 122 16.64 -28.39 14.33
N LYS A 123 16.92 -27.09 14.19
CA LYS A 123 16.12 -26.04 14.79
C LYS A 123 14.80 -26.00 14.04
N ASP A 124 13.87 -26.86 14.46
CA ASP A 124 12.46 -26.64 14.19
C ASP A 124 12.15 -25.24 14.71
N ILE A 125 11.97 -24.28 13.81
CA ILE A 125 11.54 -22.94 14.18
C ILE A 125 10.06 -23.11 14.53
N PRO A 126 9.66 -23.09 15.82
CA PRO A 126 8.26 -23.22 16.15
C PRO A 126 7.56 -21.97 15.61
N TYR A 127 6.66 -22.16 14.64
CA TYR A 127 5.73 -21.11 14.27
C TYR A 127 4.80 -20.88 15.47
N SER A 128 4.97 -19.75 16.15
CA SER A 128 4.04 -19.32 17.17
C SER A 128 2.71 -19.00 16.49
N VAL A 129 1.75 -19.92 16.57
CA VAL A 129 0.38 -19.65 16.15
C VAL A 129 -0.26 -18.84 17.27
N GLY A 130 -0.49 -17.55 16.99
CA GLY A 130 -1.26 -16.69 17.88
C GLY A 130 -2.70 -17.17 17.96
N SER A 131 -3.26 -17.26 19.18
CA SER A 131 -4.70 -17.48 19.34
C SER A 131 -5.47 -16.26 18.84
N THR A 132 -6.47 -16.46 17.99
CA THR A 132 -7.30 -15.35 17.53
C THR A 132 -8.26 -14.87 18.63
N PHE A 133 -8.70 -13.61 18.55
CA PHE A 133 -9.71 -13.07 19.46
C PHE A 133 -11.00 -13.91 19.47
N HIS A 134 -11.41 -14.39 18.29
CA HIS A 134 -12.57 -15.27 18.14
C HIS A 134 -12.36 -16.62 18.84
N GLU A 135 -11.21 -17.26 18.67
CA GLU A 135 -10.89 -18.53 19.36
C GLU A 135 -10.96 -18.39 20.88
N GLN A 136 -10.53 -17.25 21.44
CA GLN A 136 -10.63 -17.03 22.89
C GLN A 136 -12.09 -16.92 23.36
N LEU A 137 -12.96 -16.29 22.57
CA LEU A 137 -14.40 -16.24 22.87
C LEU A 137 -15.04 -17.62 22.72
N GLU A 138 -14.61 -18.44 21.75
CA GLU A 138 -15.06 -19.81 21.59
C GLU A 138 -14.64 -20.70 22.76
N VAL A 139 -13.41 -20.55 23.26
CA VAL A 139 -12.94 -21.24 24.47
C VAL A 139 -13.80 -20.84 25.67
N GLN A 140 -14.09 -19.54 25.85
CA GLN A 140 -14.95 -19.06 26.93
C GLN A 140 -16.39 -19.53 26.82
N LEU A 141 -16.93 -19.62 25.60
CA LEU A 141 -18.22 -20.23 25.34
C LEU A 141 -18.22 -21.70 25.77
N GLY A 142 -17.13 -22.43 25.50
CA GLY A 142 -16.95 -23.82 25.91
C GLY A 142 -16.94 -24.03 27.42
N LEU A 143 -16.59 -23.01 28.21
CA LEU A 143 -16.59 -23.04 29.68
C LEU A 143 -17.98 -22.78 30.29
N ARG A 144 -18.96 -22.31 29.50
CA ARG A 144 -20.34 -22.08 29.95
C ARG A 144 -21.20 -23.31 29.70
N MET A 145 -22.05 -23.63 30.68
CA MET A 145 -23.07 -24.67 30.53
C MET A 145 -24.27 -24.08 29.77
N LEU A 146 -24.36 -24.37 28.47
CA LEU A 146 -25.44 -23.92 27.59
C LEU A 146 -26.02 -25.11 26.82
N ASP A 147 -27.30 -25.01 26.46
CA ASP A 147 -27.95 -25.96 25.55
C ASP A 147 -27.28 -25.94 24.17
N GLU A 148 -27.31 -27.06 23.45
CA GLU A 148 -26.67 -27.19 22.14
C GLU A 148 -27.18 -26.13 21.13
N LEU A 149 -28.48 -25.83 21.18
CA LEU A 149 -29.08 -24.75 20.39
C LEU A 149 -28.52 -23.38 20.80
N SER A 150 -28.43 -23.08 22.09
CA SER A 150 -27.87 -21.81 22.58
C SER A 150 -26.38 -21.66 22.26
N LYS A 151 -25.62 -22.77 22.25
CA LYS A 151 -24.22 -22.78 21.86
C LYS A 151 -24.03 -22.44 20.39
N ASN A 152 -24.85 -23.02 19.50
CA ASN A 152 -24.81 -22.71 18.07
C ASN A 152 -25.18 -21.25 17.78
N LEU A 153 -26.18 -20.72 18.49
CA LEU A 153 -26.56 -19.31 18.38
C LEU A 153 -25.45 -18.39 18.89
N ALA A 154 -24.80 -18.74 19.99
CA ALA A 154 -23.70 -17.95 20.52
C ALA A 154 -22.48 -17.97 19.60
N LEU A 155 -22.16 -19.12 19.00
CA LEU A 155 -21.10 -19.25 17.99
C LEU A 155 -21.37 -18.34 16.79
N TYR A 156 -22.63 -18.30 16.33
CA TYR A 156 -23.03 -17.42 15.25
C TYR A 156 -22.87 -15.93 15.61
N ILE A 157 -23.25 -15.53 16.83
CA ILE A 157 -23.03 -14.17 17.31
C ILE A 157 -21.53 -13.86 17.37
N ILE A 158 -20.71 -14.74 17.95
CA ILE A 158 -19.25 -14.57 18.05
C ILE A 158 -18.62 -14.41 16.66
N GLY A 159 -19.10 -15.14 15.66
CA GLY A 159 -18.66 -14.99 14.26
C GLY A 159 -19.05 -13.66 13.60
N ASN A 160 -20.05 -12.94 14.13
CA ASN A 160 -20.47 -11.62 13.65
C ASN A 160 -19.86 -10.45 14.45
N ILE A 161 -19.05 -10.72 15.47
CA ILE A 161 -18.32 -9.69 16.21
C ILE A 161 -17.09 -9.28 15.39
N ASP A 162 -16.84 -7.98 15.21
CA ASP A 162 -15.64 -7.51 14.52
C ASP A 162 -14.38 -7.68 15.38
N GLU A 163 -13.19 -7.58 14.78
CA GLU A 163 -11.90 -7.54 15.49
C GLU A 163 -11.81 -6.41 16.54
N ASP A 164 -12.59 -5.34 16.38
CA ASP A 164 -12.68 -4.25 17.36
C ASP A 164 -13.48 -4.64 18.62
N GLY A 165 -14.22 -5.75 18.58
CA GLY A 165 -15.06 -6.28 19.66
C GLY A 165 -16.54 -5.84 19.62
N TYR A 166 -16.97 -5.18 18.53
CA TYR A 166 -18.33 -4.67 18.36
C TYR A 166 -19.21 -5.60 17.53
N LEU A 167 -20.50 -5.67 17.87
CA LEU A 167 -21.52 -6.32 17.05
C LEU A 167 -22.26 -5.25 16.24
N ARG A 168 -21.86 -5.06 14.98
CA ARG A 168 -22.47 -4.05 14.09
C ARG A 168 -23.75 -4.51 13.43
N ARG A 169 -23.99 -5.82 13.39
CA ARG A 169 -25.16 -6.41 12.74
C ARG A 169 -26.34 -6.39 13.70
N ASP A 170 -27.50 -5.96 13.19
CA ASP A 170 -28.73 -5.92 13.96
C ASP A 170 -29.21 -7.34 14.32
N LEU A 171 -29.82 -7.47 15.49
CA LEU A 171 -30.32 -8.76 16.00
C LEU A 171 -31.45 -9.32 15.12
N GLU A 172 -32.29 -8.46 14.54
CA GLU A 172 -33.33 -8.86 13.59
C GLU A 172 -32.73 -9.54 12.36
N ALA A 173 -31.67 -8.94 11.78
CA ALA A 173 -30.99 -9.51 10.63
C ALA A 173 -30.35 -10.86 10.96
N ILE A 174 -29.76 -11.01 12.15
CA ILE A 174 -29.19 -12.27 12.62
C ILE A 174 -30.26 -13.36 12.75
N VAL A 175 -31.45 -13.04 13.25
CA VAL A 175 -32.57 -13.98 13.35
C VAL A 175 -32.99 -14.48 11.96
N ASP A 176 -33.11 -13.58 10.99
CA ASP A 176 -33.44 -13.94 9.61
C ASP A 176 -32.36 -14.86 9.01
N ASP A 177 -31.08 -14.53 9.18
CA ASP A 177 -29.99 -15.36 8.67
C ASP A 177 -29.98 -16.77 9.28
N LEU A 178 -30.26 -16.89 10.58
CA LEU A 178 -30.34 -18.18 11.26
C LEU A 178 -31.51 -19.03 10.76
N ALA A 179 -32.64 -18.38 10.44
CA ALA A 179 -33.79 -19.04 9.83
C ALA A 179 -33.48 -19.54 8.42
N PHE A 180 -32.76 -18.76 7.59
CA PHE A 180 -32.42 -19.15 6.22
C PHE A 180 -31.25 -20.13 6.11
N SER A 181 -30.20 -19.94 6.91
CA SER A 181 -28.94 -20.71 6.78
C SER A 181 -28.94 -22.02 7.56
N MET A 182 -29.48 -22.01 8.78
CA MET A 182 -29.44 -23.16 9.69
C MET A 182 -30.81 -23.78 9.94
N ASN A 183 -31.88 -23.21 9.36
CA ASN A 183 -33.27 -23.63 9.56
C ASN A 183 -33.67 -23.63 11.06
N ILE A 184 -33.06 -22.76 11.85
CA ILE A 184 -33.34 -22.61 13.29
C ILE A 184 -34.32 -21.46 13.47
N GLN A 185 -35.52 -21.76 13.95
CA GLN A 185 -36.48 -20.73 14.34
C GLN A 185 -36.11 -20.18 15.72
N THR A 186 -35.69 -18.92 15.77
CA THR A 186 -35.36 -18.24 17.03
C THR A 186 -36.13 -16.94 17.18
N ASP A 187 -36.29 -16.52 18.43
CA ASP A 187 -36.89 -15.24 18.79
C ASP A 187 -35.79 -14.26 19.16
N GLU A 188 -35.97 -12.98 18.83
CA GLU A 188 -35.03 -11.90 19.19
C GLU A 188 -34.72 -11.87 20.69
N GLN A 189 -35.72 -12.17 21.54
CA GLN A 189 -35.55 -12.22 22.99
C GLN A 189 -34.56 -13.30 23.45
N LYS A 190 -34.54 -14.45 22.78
CA LYS A 190 -33.57 -15.52 23.08
C LYS A 190 -32.17 -15.09 22.66
N LEU A 191 -32.05 -14.44 21.49
CA LEU A 191 -30.79 -13.91 21.00
C LEU A 191 -30.23 -12.82 21.93
N LEU A 192 -31.07 -11.93 22.46
CA LEU A 192 -30.71 -10.93 23.48
C LEU A 192 -30.21 -11.58 24.77
N GLY A 193 -30.85 -12.67 25.21
CA GLY A 193 -30.41 -13.44 26.38
C GLY A 193 -29.00 -14.01 26.18
N ILE A 194 -28.74 -14.58 25.01
CA ILE A 194 -27.43 -15.13 24.65
C ILE A 194 -26.39 -14.02 24.48
N LEU A 195 -26.76 -12.90 23.86
CA LEU A 195 -25.89 -11.74 23.72
C LEU A 195 -25.42 -11.23 25.08
N ARG A 196 -26.30 -11.17 26.09
CA ARG A 196 -25.91 -10.79 27.45
C ARG A 196 -24.87 -11.74 28.06
N ILE A 197 -24.99 -13.04 27.77
CA ILE A 197 -24.00 -14.03 28.24
C ILE A 197 -22.65 -13.80 27.54
N ILE A 198 -22.65 -13.48 26.26
CA ILE A 198 -21.43 -13.13 25.52
C ILE A 198 -20.84 -11.80 26.03
N GLN A 199 -21.70 -10.82 26.37
CA GLN A 199 -21.29 -9.54 26.95
C GLN A 199 -20.69 -9.68 28.36
N ASP A 200 -20.86 -10.83 29.02
CA ASP A 200 -20.18 -11.19 30.28
C ASP A 200 -18.78 -11.79 30.05
N PHE A 201 -18.37 -12.10 28.81
CA PHE A 201 -17.06 -12.69 28.52
C PHE A 201 -15.94 -11.65 28.65
N ASP A 202 -14.70 -12.12 28.77
CA ASP A 202 -13.52 -11.25 28.74
C ASP A 202 -13.00 -11.13 27.31
N PRO A 203 -12.63 -9.92 26.84
CA PRO A 203 -12.61 -8.63 27.55
C PRO A 203 -13.97 -7.98 27.83
N ALA A 204 -14.02 -7.15 28.87
CA ALA A 204 -15.22 -6.38 29.22
C ALA A 204 -15.66 -5.43 28.08
N GLY A 205 -16.95 -5.48 27.71
CA GLY A 205 -17.52 -4.66 26.64
C GLY A 205 -17.51 -5.30 25.25
N VAL A 206 -17.18 -6.59 25.13
CA VAL A 206 -17.33 -7.37 23.90
C VAL A 206 -18.81 -7.59 23.58
N GLY A 207 -19.16 -7.56 22.29
CA GLY A 207 -20.54 -7.74 21.84
C GLY A 207 -21.43 -6.53 22.13
N ALA A 208 -20.83 -5.37 22.37
CA ALA A 208 -21.55 -4.09 22.41
C ALA A 208 -21.93 -3.66 20.99
N ARG A 209 -23.10 -3.04 20.84
CA ARG A 209 -23.55 -2.46 19.56
C ARG A 209 -23.00 -1.06 19.35
N ASP A 210 -22.94 -0.28 20.43
CA ASP A 210 -22.47 1.09 20.44
C ASP A 210 -21.35 1.32 21.45
N LEU A 211 -20.54 2.37 21.25
CA LEU A 211 -19.50 2.80 22.19
C LEU A 211 -20.08 3.08 23.59
N GLN A 212 -21.30 3.64 23.65
CA GLN A 212 -21.99 3.90 24.90
C GLN A 212 -22.28 2.58 25.65
N GLU A 213 -22.77 1.56 24.95
CA GLU A 213 -23.04 0.23 25.52
C GLU A 213 -21.74 -0.45 25.96
N CYS A 214 -20.67 -0.34 25.16
CA CYS A 214 -19.34 -0.89 25.48
C CYS A 214 -18.79 -0.31 26.79
N LEU A 215 -18.80 1.02 26.92
CA LEU A 215 -18.31 1.69 28.12
C LEU A 215 -19.20 1.41 29.34
N LEU A 216 -20.52 1.30 29.16
CA LEU A 216 -21.44 0.93 30.24
C LEU A 216 -21.16 -0.49 30.75
N LEU A 217 -20.98 -1.47 29.86
CA LEU A 217 -20.63 -2.84 30.23
C LEU A 217 -19.31 -2.90 31.01
N GLN A 218 -18.33 -2.05 30.66
CA GLN A 218 -17.07 -1.97 31.40
C GLN A 218 -17.21 -1.31 32.77
N ILE A 219 -18.03 -0.26 32.89
CA ILE A 219 -18.31 0.40 34.18
C ILE A 219 -19.13 -0.49 35.10
N GLU A 220 -20.10 -1.24 34.57
CA GLU A 220 -20.96 -2.11 35.37
C GLU A 220 -20.18 -3.23 36.08
N ARG A 221 -19.06 -3.67 35.50
CA ARG A 221 -18.14 -4.62 36.14
C ARG A 221 -17.26 -4.01 37.24
N ARG A 222 -17.20 -2.67 37.36
CA ARG A 222 -16.43 -1.98 38.40
C ARG A 222 -17.25 -1.79 39.69
N ASP A 223 -16.54 -1.63 40.80
CA ASP A 223 -17.16 -1.46 42.11
C ASP A 223 -17.96 -0.15 42.21
N LYS A 224 -19.29 -0.26 42.26
CA LYS A 224 -20.22 0.88 42.44
C LYS A 224 -20.11 1.58 43.80
N LYS A 225 -19.25 1.10 44.70
CA LYS A 225 -19.04 1.68 46.04
C LYS A 225 -18.33 3.02 46.00
N THR A 226 -17.60 3.33 44.93
CA THR A 226 -16.98 4.65 44.74
C THR A 226 -17.97 5.64 44.11
N PRO A 227 -18.22 6.81 44.73
CA PRO A 227 -19.20 7.79 44.25
C PRO A 227 -18.88 8.31 42.84
N HIS A 228 -17.60 8.38 42.45
CA HIS A 228 -17.19 8.81 41.12
C HIS A 228 -17.60 7.83 40.00
N ILE A 229 -17.71 6.52 40.28
CA ILE A 229 -18.10 5.51 39.30
C ILE A 229 -19.61 5.53 39.06
N ASP A 230 -20.42 5.76 40.10
CA ASP A 230 -21.87 5.96 39.96
C ASP A 230 -22.19 7.23 39.13
N VAL A 231 -21.41 8.30 39.35
CA VAL A 231 -21.49 9.51 38.52
C VAL A 231 -21.09 9.22 37.07
N ALA A 232 -20.00 8.47 36.85
CA ALA A 232 -19.58 8.08 35.51
C ALA A 232 -20.65 7.23 34.79
N GLU A 233 -21.29 6.28 35.48
CA GLU A 233 -22.42 5.50 34.94
C GLU A 233 -23.58 6.43 34.53
N LYS A 234 -23.95 7.41 35.37
CA LYS A 234 -25.01 8.38 35.07
C LYS A 234 -24.67 9.27 33.87
N ILE A 235 -23.41 9.72 33.76
CA ILE A 235 -22.92 10.50 32.62
C ILE A 235 -23.06 9.69 31.35
N LEU A 236 -22.60 8.43 31.34
CA LEU A 236 -22.69 7.57 30.17
C LEU A 236 -24.14 7.23 29.80
N ARG A 237 -25.03 6.96 30.76
CA ARG A 237 -26.43 6.60 30.44
C ARG A 237 -27.27 7.76 29.92
N ARG A 238 -27.12 8.96 30.49
CA ARG A 238 -28.06 10.09 30.25
C ARG A 238 -27.44 11.28 29.52
N HIS A 239 -26.12 11.45 29.57
CA HIS A 239 -25.41 12.64 29.09
C HIS A 239 -24.26 12.32 28.13
N PHE A 240 -24.35 11.20 27.39
CA PHE A 240 -23.30 10.79 26.45
C PHE A 240 -23.03 11.83 25.35
N ASP A 241 -24.08 12.41 24.76
CA ASP A 241 -23.95 13.45 23.73
C ASP A 241 -23.31 14.75 24.25
N GLU A 242 -23.52 15.05 25.53
CA GLU A 242 -22.94 16.24 26.17
C GLU A 242 -21.48 15.98 26.54
N PHE A 243 -21.16 14.73 26.91
CA PHE A 243 -19.80 14.27 27.18
C PHE A 243 -18.94 14.26 25.91
N THR A 244 -19.44 13.70 24.80
CA THR A 244 -18.71 13.69 23.51
C THR A 244 -18.41 15.08 22.99
N LYS A 245 -19.31 16.05 23.22
CA LYS A 245 -19.15 17.47 22.84
C LYS A 245 -18.36 18.30 23.86
N LYS A 246 -17.80 17.69 24.91
CA LYS A 246 -17.07 18.34 26.01
C LYS A 246 -17.85 19.50 26.66
N HIS A 247 -19.18 19.36 26.80
CA HIS A 247 -20.03 20.34 27.47
C HIS A 247 -20.06 20.10 28.98
N TYR A 248 -18.90 20.16 29.64
CA TYR A 248 -18.78 19.89 31.08
C TYR A 248 -19.69 20.80 31.92
N ASP A 249 -19.77 22.08 31.59
CA ASP A 249 -20.66 23.07 32.26
C ASP A 249 -22.15 22.68 32.24
N LYS A 250 -22.60 21.91 31.23
CA LYS A 250 -24.00 21.44 31.14
C LYS A 250 -24.21 20.18 31.97
N ILE A 251 -23.21 19.31 32.03
CA ILE A 251 -23.24 18.07 32.81
C ILE A 251 -23.24 18.41 34.31
N GLU A 252 -22.37 19.33 34.72
CA GLU A 252 -22.28 19.86 36.09
C GLU A 252 -23.64 20.39 36.57
N LYS A 253 -24.26 21.28 35.78
CA LYS A 253 -25.57 21.87 36.12
C LYS A 253 -26.73 20.88 36.14
N LYS A 254 -26.67 19.81 35.33
CA LYS A 254 -27.75 18.82 35.25
C LYS A 254 -27.65 17.74 36.32
N LEU A 255 -26.43 17.42 36.76
CA LEU A 255 -26.18 16.40 37.78
C LEU A 255 -26.02 16.98 39.19
N ASP A 256 -25.83 18.31 39.32
CA ASP A 256 -25.61 19.02 40.59
C ASP A 256 -24.41 18.46 41.37
N ILE A 257 -23.25 18.48 40.71
CA ILE A 257 -22.01 17.83 41.18
C ILE A 257 -20.86 18.85 41.17
N ASP A 258 -20.00 18.77 42.18
CA ASP A 258 -18.75 19.56 42.23
C ASP A 258 -17.77 19.21 41.10
N ASP A 259 -17.05 20.23 40.61
CA ASP A 259 -16.01 20.11 39.59
C ASP A 259 -14.97 19.01 39.87
N GLU A 260 -14.57 18.83 41.14
CA GLU A 260 -13.60 17.79 41.51
C GLU A 260 -14.13 16.36 41.31
N ILE A 261 -15.42 16.15 41.60
CA ILE A 261 -16.08 14.85 41.44
C ILE A 261 -16.29 14.56 39.96
N LEU A 262 -16.67 15.59 39.18
CA LEU A 262 -16.82 15.50 37.74
C LEU A 262 -15.48 15.16 37.08
N LYS A 263 -14.39 15.82 37.48
CA LYS A 263 -13.04 15.54 36.95
C LYS A 263 -12.62 14.09 37.20
N LYS A 264 -12.80 13.60 38.43
CA LYS A 264 -12.51 12.19 38.78
C LYS A 264 -13.38 11.20 38.00
N ALA A 265 -14.66 11.51 37.78
CA ALA A 265 -15.54 10.67 36.97
C ALA A 265 -15.11 10.62 35.49
N ILE A 266 -14.70 11.75 34.93
CA ILE A 266 -14.16 11.83 33.57
C ILE A 266 -12.85 11.04 33.45
N ASP A 267 -11.94 11.20 34.42
CA ASP A 267 -10.68 10.44 34.45
C ASP A 267 -10.92 8.93 34.50
N GLU A 268 -11.95 8.47 35.22
CA GLU A 268 -12.33 7.05 35.21
C GLU A 268 -12.91 6.59 33.86
N ILE A 269 -13.72 7.42 33.18
CA ILE A 269 -14.22 7.10 31.84
C ILE A 269 -13.07 7.04 30.83
N LEU A 270 -12.08 7.93 30.93
CA LEU A 270 -10.91 7.96 30.04
C LEU A 270 -9.98 6.75 30.21
N LYS A 271 -10.01 6.07 31.36
CA LYS A 271 -9.27 4.82 31.59
C LYS A 271 -9.93 3.59 30.99
N LEU A 272 -11.16 3.70 30.48
CA LEU A 272 -11.88 2.59 29.85
C LEU A 272 -11.36 2.36 28.44
N ASN A 273 -11.43 1.11 27.97
CA ASN A 273 -10.91 0.71 26.67
C ASN A 273 -12.04 0.75 25.63
N PRO A 274 -12.06 1.70 24.68
CA PRO A 274 -13.13 1.80 23.69
C PRO A 274 -13.08 0.70 22.62
N LYS A 275 -12.03 -0.13 22.58
CA LYS A 275 -11.88 -1.23 21.62
C LYS A 275 -11.37 -2.48 22.35
N PRO A 276 -12.27 -3.25 22.97
CA PRO A 276 -11.86 -4.39 23.78
C PRO A 276 -11.17 -5.49 22.95
N GLY A 277 -11.56 -5.67 21.68
CA GLY A 277 -10.95 -6.69 20.79
C GLY A 277 -9.50 -6.39 20.38
N SER A 278 -9.07 -5.13 20.39
CA SER A 278 -7.71 -4.73 19.98
C SER A 278 -6.60 -5.19 20.93
N SER A 279 -6.91 -5.53 22.18
CA SER A 279 -5.90 -6.03 23.14
C SER A 279 -5.47 -7.47 22.85
N PHE A 280 -6.26 -8.20 22.06
CA PHE A 280 -6.06 -9.63 21.77
C PHE A 280 -5.69 -9.88 20.30
N SER A 281 -5.61 -8.84 19.48
CA SER A 281 -5.03 -8.97 18.15
C SER A 281 -3.53 -9.22 18.30
N ASP A 282 -3.10 -10.47 18.12
CA ASP A 282 -1.69 -10.82 18.11
C ASP A 282 -0.96 -9.94 17.08
N PRO A 283 0.10 -9.20 17.46
CA PRO A 283 0.91 -8.44 16.51
C PRO A 283 1.46 -9.29 15.36
N MET A 284 1.51 -10.61 15.50
CA MET A 284 1.94 -11.53 14.45
C MET A 284 0.85 -11.81 13.39
N ASN A 285 -0.44 -11.72 13.75
CA ASN A 285 -1.57 -11.91 12.83
C ASN A 285 -1.91 -10.64 12.03
N LYS A 286 -1.56 -9.47 12.55
CA LYS A 286 -1.38 -8.31 11.67
C LYS A 286 -0.13 -8.57 10.87
N SER A 287 -0.30 -9.20 9.70
CA SER A 287 0.68 -9.15 8.64
C SER A 287 1.01 -7.67 8.44
N PHE A 288 2.06 -7.19 9.12
CA PHE A 288 2.62 -5.89 8.85
C PHE A 288 2.96 -5.98 7.38
N GLN A 289 2.19 -5.26 6.56
CA GLN A 289 2.46 -5.19 5.13
C GLN A 289 3.80 -4.49 5.00
N THR A 290 4.89 -5.26 5.04
CA THR A 290 6.23 -4.74 4.94
C THR A 290 6.39 -4.21 3.52
N ILE A 291 6.53 -2.90 3.42
CA ILE A 291 6.79 -2.26 2.14
C ILE A 291 8.24 -2.57 1.78
N THR A 292 8.45 -3.36 0.73
CA THR A 292 9.77 -3.58 0.16
C THR A 292 10.15 -2.37 -0.70
N PRO A 293 11.18 -1.59 -0.34
CA PRO A 293 11.59 -0.42 -1.11
C PRO A 293 12.26 -0.82 -2.43
N ASP A 294 12.07 -0.02 -3.47
CA ASP A 294 12.72 -0.21 -4.79
C ASP A 294 14.09 0.48 -4.86
N PHE A 295 14.26 1.58 -4.11
CA PHE A 295 15.50 2.36 -4.05
C PHE A 295 16.07 2.33 -2.63
N ILE A 296 17.40 2.28 -2.52
CA ILE A 296 18.12 2.38 -1.25
C ILE A 296 19.12 3.53 -1.39
N LEU A 297 19.06 4.47 -0.46
CA LEU A 297 19.96 5.61 -0.41
C LEU A 297 20.84 5.51 0.84
N ASP A 298 22.13 5.36 0.60
CA ASP A 298 23.16 5.33 1.63
C ASP A 298 24.01 6.62 1.55
N ILE A 299 24.30 7.22 2.70
CA ILE A 299 25.19 8.39 2.81
C ILE A 299 26.51 7.88 3.38
N ILE A 300 27.55 7.87 2.55
CA ILE A 300 28.91 7.46 2.92
C ILE A 300 29.79 8.69 2.79
N ASP A 301 30.45 9.12 3.87
CA ASP A 301 31.36 10.28 3.89
C ASP A 301 30.76 11.60 3.36
N GLY A 302 29.43 11.75 3.46
CA GLY A 302 28.71 12.91 2.94
C GLY A 302 28.31 12.81 1.47
N GLU A 303 28.67 11.72 0.79
CA GLU A 303 28.22 11.42 -0.57
C GLU A 303 26.99 10.50 -0.53
N MET A 304 25.96 10.87 -1.30
CA MET A 304 24.72 10.12 -1.44
C MET A 304 24.85 9.07 -2.56
N ILE A 305 24.91 7.80 -2.18
CA ILE A 305 24.98 6.67 -3.09
C ILE A 305 23.58 6.06 -3.21
N LEU A 306 23.00 6.20 -4.40
CA LEU A 306 21.73 5.57 -4.75
C LEU A 306 21.97 4.18 -5.35
N THR A 307 21.32 3.17 -4.77
CA THR A 307 21.28 1.81 -5.32
C THR A 307 19.84 1.34 -5.57
N LEU A 308 19.65 0.48 -6.57
CA LEU A 308 18.38 -0.18 -6.83
C LEU A 308 18.32 -1.48 -6.03
N ASN A 309 17.20 -1.72 -5.36
CA ASN A 309 16.97 -2.98 -4.64
C ASN A 309 16.61 -4.10 -5.63
N ALA A 310 17.65 -4.70 -6.22
CA ALA A 310 17.53 -5.78 -7.19
C ALA A 310 17.79 -7.18 -6.58
N LYS A 311 17.67 -7.35 -5.25
CA LYS A 311 18.05 -8.59 -4.54
C LYS A 311 17.49 -9.88 -5.15
N ASN A 312 16.31 -9.84 -5.77
CA ASN A 312 15.64 -11.01 -6.33
C ASN A 312 15.56 -11.01 -7.86
N VAL A 313 16.17 -10.04 -8.54
CA VAL A 313 16.16 -10.00 -10.01
C VAL A 313 17.44 -10.68 -10.50
N PRO A 314 17.36 -11.87 -11.11
CA PRO A 314 18.54 -12.54 -11.65
C PRO A 314 19.08 -11.76 -12.85
N ASP A 315 20.39 -11.85 -13.06
CA ASP A 315 21.00 -11.39 -14.30
C ASP A 315 20.51 -12.28 -15.45
N LEU A 316 19.99 -11.62 -16.50
CA LEU A 316 19.39 -12.28 -17.65
C LEU A 316 20.35 -12.26 -18.82
N LYS A 317 20.61 -13.43 -19.40
CA LYS A 317 21.45 -13.61 -20.59
C LYS A 317 20.69 -14.35 -21.70
N ILE A 318 21.23 -14.26 -22.91
CA ILE A 318 20.74 -15.04 -24.06
C ILE A 318 21.43 -16.40 -24.04
N SER A 319 20.67 -17.47 -24.20
CA SER A 319 21.19 -18.83 -24.30
C SER A 319 22.17 -18.97 -25.47
N ARG A 320 23.40 -19.43 -25.17
CA ARG A 320 24.44 -19.69 -26.18
C ARG A 320 24.01 -20.77 -27.17
N SER A 321 23.33 -21.82 -26.69
CA SER A 321 22.82 -22.92 -27.51
C SER A 321 21.94 -22.44 -28.67
N TYR A 322 21.09 -21.44 -28.42
CA TYR A 322 20.22 -20.87 -29.47
C TYR A 322 20.95 -19.91 -30.39
N ALA A 323 21.95 -19.17 -29.89
CA ALA A 323 22.82 -18.34 -30.71
C ALA A 323 23.66 -19.19 -31.69
N ASP A 324 24.20 -20.30 -31.20
CA ASP A 324 25.01 -21.25 -31.97
C ASP A 324 24.16 -21.99 -33.01
N MET A 325 22.92 -22.39 -32.67
CA MET A 325 21.98 -22.93 -33.65
C MET A 325 21.80 -21.98 -34.84
N ILE A 326 21.59 -20.67 -34.62
CA ILE A 326 21.46 -19.71 -35.73
C ILE A 326 22.75 -19.63 -36.55
N GLN A 327 23.92 -19.64 -35.91
CA GLN A 327 25.20 -19.62 -36.62
C GLN A 327 25.42 -20.88 -37.46
N ASP A 328 25.02 -22.05 -36.95
CA ASP A 328 25.13 -23.33 -37.66
C ASP A 328 24.14 -23.41 -38.83
N PHE A 329 22.91 -22.91 -38.65
CA PHE A 329 21.95 -22.76 -39.73
C PHE A 329 22.39 -21.74 -40.79
N ALA A 330 23.14 -20.70 -40.42
CA ALA A 330 23.71 -19.74 -41.36
C ALA A 330 24.92 -20.30 -42.14
N LYS A 331 25.69 -21.21 -41.54
CA LYS A 331 26.84 -21.89 -42.17
C LYS A 331 26.44 -23.10 -43.04
N GLY A 332 25.30 -23.73 -42.78
CA GLY A 332 24.77 -24.88 -43.53
C GLY A 332 24.30 -24.57 -44.96
N LYS A 333 25.18 -24.68 -45.95
CA LYS A 333 24.82 -24.61 -47.38
C LYS A 333 24.15 -25.90 -47.86
N GLY A 334 22.84 -25.83 -48.12
CA GLY A 334 22.17 -26.63 -49.15
C GLY A 334 21.29 -27.79 -48.68
N LYS A 335 20.02 -27.76 -49.12
CA LYS A 335 18.98 -28.81 -49.15
C LYS A 335 17.98 -28.97 -48.00
N THR A 336 18.23 -28.50 -46.77
CA THR A 336 17.25 -28.60 -45.65
C THR A 336 16.50 -27.30 -45.35
N ILE A 337 16.40 -26.39 -46.34
CA ILE A 337 16.03 -24.98 -46.12
C ILE A 337 14.51 -24.75 -45.95
N LYS A 338 13.63 -25.63 -46.46
CA LYS A 338 12.17 -25.35 -46.42
C LYS A 338 11.49 -25.75 -45.11
N GLN A 339 11.81 -26.90 -44.53
CA GLN A 339 11.27 -27.32 -43.22
C GLN A 339 11.96 -26.57 -42.06
N ASN A 340 13.24 -26.25 -42.20
CA ASN A 340 13.95 -25.50 -41.16
C ASN A 340 13.68 -23.99 -41.22
N LYS A 341 13.02 -23.46 -42.26
CA LYS A 341 12.73 -22.02 -42.35
C LYS A 341 11.79 -21.55 -41.24
N GLU A 342 10.78 -22.35 -40.92
CA GLU A 342 9.83 -22.05 -39.84
C GLU A 342 10.52 -22.14 -38.48
N ALA A 343 11.35 -23.15 -38.25
CA ALA A 343 12.17 -23.29 -37.05
C ALA A 343 13.17 -22.13 -36.88
N ILE A 344 13.87 -21.73 -37.94
CA ILE A 344 14.80 -20.58 -37.93
C ILE A 344 14.05 -19.27 -37.65
N THR A 345 12.86 -19.10 -38.23
CA THR A 345 12.05 -17.90 -37.99
C THR A 345 11.56 -17.86 -36.54
N PHE A 346 11.16 -19.01 -35.98
CA PHE A 346 10.77 -19.14 -34.59
C PHE A 346 11.92 -18.84 -33.62
N VAL A 347 13.10 -19.45 -33.83
CA VAL A 347 14.29 -19.21 -33.00
C VAL A 347 14.72 -17.75 -33.09
N LYS A 348 14.71 -17.15 -34.28
CA LYS A 348 15.00 -15.73 -34.46
C LYS A 348 14.01 -14.83 -33.71
N GLN A 349 12.71 -15.12 -33.79
CA GLN A 349 11.68 -14.35 -33.06
C GLN A 349 11.87 -14.46 -31.54
N LYS A 350 12.20 -15.65 -31.02
CA LYS A 350 12.46 -15.87 -29.59
C LYS A 350 13.73 -15.17 -29.12
N LEU A 351 14.78 -15.16 -29.95
CA LEU A 351 16.02 -14.43 -29.67
C LEU A 351 15.79 -12.91 -29.72
N ASP A 352 15.11 -12.40 -30.74
CA ASP A 352 14.76 -10.98 -30.84
C ASP A 352 13.89 -10.54 -29.64
N SER A 353 12.95 -11.39 -29.20
CA SER A 353 12.14 -11.17 -28.00
C SER A 353 12.97 -11.16 -26.71
N ALA A 354 13.91 -12.11 -26.55
CA ALA A 354 14.80 -12.18 -25.39
C ALA A 354 15.70 -10.93 -25.32
N LYS A 355 16.34 -10.58 -26.43
CA LYS A 355 17.20 -9.39 -26.52
C LYS A 355 16.43 -8.11 -26.21
N TRP A 356 15.25 -7.95 -26.81
CA TRP A 356 14.39 -6.80 -26.53
C TRP A 356 13.98 -6.73 -25.06
N PHE A 357 13.68 -7.87 -24.41
CA PHE A 357 13.31 -7.91 -23.00
C PHE A 357 14.48 -7.52 -22.08
N ILE A 358 15.69 -8.02 -22.35
CA ILE A 358 16.91 -7.64 -21.63
C ILE A 358 17.17 -6.13 -21.79
N ASP A 359 17.09 -5.62 -23.02
CA ASP A 359 17.27 -4.18 -23.30
C ASP A 359 16.21 -3.33 -22.58
N ALA A 360 14.97 -3.80 -22.52
CA ALA A 360 13.88 -3.13 -21.82
C ALA A 360 14.11 -3.06 -20.30
N ILE A 361 14.66 -4.13 -19.68
CA ILE A 361 15.01 -4.14 -18.26
C ILE A 361 16.16 -3.17 -17.97
N LYS A 362 17.22 -3.21 -18.78
CA LYS A 362 18.36 -2.28 -18.66
C LYS A 362 17.91 -0.83 -18.83
N GLN A 363 17.05 -0.55 -19.81
CA GLN A 363 16.48 0.78 -20.01
C GLN A 363 15.63 1.23 -18.83
N ARG A 364 14.83 0.33 -18.25
CA ARG A 364 14.07 0.62 -17.02
C ARG A 364 15.00 0.98 -15.87
N GLN A 365 16.03 0.18 -15.59
CA GLN A 365 16.97 0.43 -14.49
C GLN A 365 17.63 1.81 -14.65
N ASN A 366 18.11 2.13 -15.86
CA ASN A 366 18.70 3.43 -16.15
C ASN A 366 17.68 4.58 -15.95
N THR A 367 16.47 4.44 -16.47
CA THR A 367 15.41 5.44 -16.30
C THR A 367 15.09 5.68 -14.82
N LEU A 368 15.01 4.62 -14.02
CA LEU A 368 14.75 4.71 -12.58
C LEU A 368 15.90 5.42 -11.84
N LEU A 369 17.16 5.10 -12.15
CA LEU A 369 18.31 5.76 -11.55
C LEU A 369 18.41 7.24 -11.93
N VAL A 370 18.25 7.56 -13.22
CA VAL A 370 18.32 8.94 -13.71
C VAL A 370 17.20 9.80 -13.09
N THR A 371 15.97 9.28 -13.04
CA THR A 371 14.85 10.01 -12.44
C THR A 371 15.05 10.21 -10.93
N MET A 372 15.52 9.19 -10.22
CA MET A 372 15.70 9.30 -8.78
C MET A 372 16.89 10.19 -8.41
N ASN A 373 18.01 10.12 -9.15
CA ASN A 373 19.13 11.04 -8.97
C ASN A 373 18.73 12.50 -9.19
N ALA A 374 17.86 12.77 -10.18
CA ALA A 374 17.33 14.12 -10.38
C ALA A 374 16.46 14.59 -9.20
N ILE A 375 15.65 13.70 -8.61
CA ILE A 375 14.85 14.00 -7.41
C ILE A 375 15.76 14.27 -6.21
N ILE A 376 16.78 13.44 -5.99
CA ILE A 376 17.74 13.61 -4.89
C ILE A 376 18.52 14.91 -5.04
N GLY A 377 19.01 15.22 -6.24
CA GLY A 377 19.73 16.46 -6.50
C GLY A 377 18.87 17.72 -6.31
N PHE A 378 17.56 17.65 -6.59
CA PHE A 378 16.66 18.76 -6.32
C PHE A 378 16.36 18.92 -4.82
N GLN A 379 16.34 17.82 -4.07
CA GLN A 379 15.97 17.74 -2.65
C GLN A 379 17.16 17.43 -1.73
N GLU A 380 18.35 17.87 -2.10
CA GLU A 380 19.61 17.49 -1.45
C GLU A 380 19.58 17.73 0.07
N GLU A 381 19.15 18.92 0.48
CA GLU A 381 19.04 19.34 1.88
C GLU A 381 18.12 18.43 2.71
N TYR A 382 17.01 17.97 2.11
CA TYR A 382 16.06 17.07 2.78
C TYR A 382 16.65 15.67 2.96
N PHE A 383 17.36 15.13 1.97
CA PHE A 383 17.93 13.78 2.07
C PHE A 383 19.10 13.68 3.05
N ILE A 384 19.84 14.79 3.26
CA ILE A 384 20.94 14.86 4.23
C ILE A 384 20.41 14.98 5.67
N GLU A 385 19.49 15.91 5.92
CA GLU A 385 19.05 16.19 7.30
C GLU A 385 17.81 15.40 7.73
N GLY A 386 16.95 15.02 6.79
CA GLY A 386 15.68 14.34 7.07
C GLY A 386 14.58 15.26 7.61
N ASP A 387 14.76 16.58 7.63
CA ASP A 387 13.73 17.52 8.09
C ASP A 387 12.75 17.90 6.96
N GLU A 388 11.46 17.61 7.16
CA GLU A 388 10.37 17.97 6.26
C GLU A 388 10.25 19.49 5.98
N THR A 389 10.79 20.36 6.85
CA THR A 389 10.79 21.81 6.62
C THR A 389 11.67 22.21 5.44
N LYS A 390 12.72 21.44 5.16
CA LYS A 390 13.69 21.72 4.08
C LYS A 390 13.28 21.12 2.73
N LEU A 391 12.11 20.50 2.67
CA LEU A 391 11.58 19.95 1.44
C LEU A 391 11.14 21.08 0.51
N LYS A 392 11.84 21.22 -0.61
CA LYS A 392 11.53 22.23 -1.63
C LYS A 392 10.29 21.82 -2.41
N PRO A 393 9.37 22.73 -2.75
CA PRO A 393 8.26 22.38 -3.63
C PRO A 393 8.80 21.95 -5.00
N MET A 394 8.28 20.83 -5.52
CA MET A 394 8.75 20.21 -6.76
C MET A 394 7.58 19.60 -7.51
N ILE A 395 7.49 19.91 -8.81
CA ILE A 395 6.47 19.42 -9.72
C ILE A 395 7.10 18.39 -10.66
N LEU A 396 6.28 17.47 -11.18
CA LEU A 396 6.72 16.47 -12.17
C LEU A 396 7.40 17.09 -13.41
N LYS A 397 7.06 18.33 -13.75
CA LYS A 397 7.66 19.06 -14.87
C LYS A 397 9.12 19.40 -14.62
N ASP A 398 9.47 19.77 -13.38
CA ASP A 398 10.84 20.18 -13.05
C ASP A 398 11.81 19.01 -13.22
N VAL A 399 11.40 17.82 -12.78
CA VAL A 399 12.16 16.57 -13.00
C VAL A 399 12.19 16.17 -14.48
N ALA A 400 11.12 16.45 -15.24
CA ALA A 400 11.06 16.19 -16.68
C ALA A 400 12.07 17.05 -17.45
N ASP A 401 12.15 18.33 -17.10
CA ASP A 401 13.06 19.28 -17.73
C ASP A 401 14.54 18.94 -17.42
N ILE A 402 14.84 18.42 -16.21
CA ILE A 402 16.20 17.97 -15.82
C ILE A 402 16.59 16.68 -16.54
N THR A 403 15.70 15.69 -16.58
CA THR A 403 16.01 14.35 -17.10
C THR A 403 15.82 14.22 -18.62
N GLY A 404 15.10 15.15 -19.25
CA GLY A 404 14.71 15.08 -20.65
C GLY A 404 13.65 14.00 -20.95
N LEU A 405 13.01 13.45 -19.91
CA LEU A 405 11.99 12.42 -20.04
C LEU A 405 10.58 13.03 -20.12
N ASP A 406 9.64 12.29 -20.71
CA ASP A 406 8.24 12.73 -20.75
C ASP A 406 7.60 12.72 -19.35
N ILE A 407 6.75 13.70 -19.07
CA ILE A 407 6.05 13.85 -17.77
C ILE A 407 5.28 12.59 -17.40
N SER A 408 4.70 11.88 -18.38
CA SER A 408 3.97 10.63 -18.13
C SER A 408 4.89 9.50 -17.66
N THR A 409 6.15 9.51 -18.08
CA THR A 409 7.17 8.53 -17.67
C THR A 409 7.52 8.73 -16.19
N ILE A 410 7.78 9.99 -15.79
CA ILE A 410 8.11 10.33 -14.40
C ILE A 410 6.92 10.08 -13.47
N SER A 411 5.71 10.42 -13.90
CA SER A 411 4.49 10.13 -13.15
C SER A 411 4.32 8.63 -12.86
N ARG A 412 4.66 7.76 -13.82
CA ARG A 412 4.62 6.30 -13.63
C ARG A 412 5.67 5.80 -12.66
N VAL A 413 6.88 6.37 -12.69
CA VAL A 413 7.93 6.04 -11.72
C VAL A 413 7.53 6.50 -10.31
N ALA A 414 6.97 7.70 -10.16
CA ALA A 414 6.68 8.29 -8.85
C ALA A 414 5.51 7.63 -8.09
N ASN A 415 4.47 7.12 -8.78
CA ASN A 415 3.24 6.67 -8.12
C ASN A 415 3.36 5.31 -7.41
N SER A 416 4.29 4.45 -7.82
CA SER A 416 4.31 3.03 -7.41
C SER A 416 5.68 2.57 -6.93
N LYS A 417 6.52 3.49 -6.47
CA LYS A 417 7.89 3.22 -6.03
C LYS A 417 8.17 3.83 -4.66
N TYR A 418 9.02 3.16 -3.91
CA TYR A 418 9.45 3.57 -2.58
C TYR A 418 10.97 3.65 -2.50
N ILE A 419 11.46 4.62 -1.72
CA ILE A 419 12.85 4.78 -1.37
C ILE A 419 13.05 4.52 0.11
N GLN A 420 14.10 3.78 0.44
CA GLN A 420 14.64 3.66 1.78
C GLN A 420 15.73 4.71 1.99
N THR A 421 15.60 5.46 3.07
CA THR A 421 16.56 6.48 3.53
C THR A 421 16.96 6.16 4.97
N HIS A 422 17.98 6.85 5.50
CA HIS A 422 18.48 6.70 6.87
C HIS A 422 17.43 6.89 7.97
N PHE A 423 16.37 7.65 7.67
CA PHE A 423 15.30 7.98 8.62
C PHE A 423 13.97 7.30 8.31
N GLY A 424 13.87 6.49 7.25
CA GLY A 424 12.66 5.70 6.95
C GLY A 424 12.42 5.39 5.48
N ILE A 425 11.30 4.72 5.20
CA ILE A 425 10.84 4.38 3.86
C ILE A 425 9.76 5.36 3.41
N TYR A 426 9.95 5.99 2.26
CA TYR A 426 9.04 7.00 1.71
C TYR A 426 8.59 6.64 0.30
N SER A 427 7.34 6.96 -0.04
CA SER A 427 6.87 6.89 -1.43
C SER A 427 7.49 8.01 -2.24
N LEU A 428 7.89 7.77 -3.49
CA LEU A 428 8.41 8.84 -4.36
C LEU A 428 7.40 9.98 -4.54
N LYS A 429 6.10 9.67 -4.58
CA LYS A 429 5.03 10.67 -4.62
C LYS A 429 5.08 11.65 -3.45
N TYR A 430 5.64 11.24 -2.31
CA TYR A 430 5.80 12.10 -1.15
C TYR A 430 6.63 13.34 -1.51
N PHE A 431 7.69 13.25 -2.32
CA PHE A 431 8.56 14.39 -2.62
C PHE A 431 7.94 15.44 -3.55
N PHE A 432 6.84 15.10 -4.23
CA PHE A 432 6.13 16.04 -5.09
C PHE A 432 5.10 16.80 -4.28
N SER A 433 5.30 18.11 -4.16
CA SER A 433 4.40 18.99 -3.42
C SER A 433 4.18 20.30 -4.18
N GLU A 434 2.97 20.83 -4.04
CA GLU A 434 2.65 22.16 -4.55
C GLU A 434 3.33 23.22 -3.66
N GLY A 435 4.00 24.16 -4.31
CA GLY A 435 4.59 25.34 -3.67
C GLY A 435 3.62 26.52 -3.64
N MET A 436 3.76 27.37 -2.63
CA MET A 436 3.19 28.72 -2.60
C MET A 436 4.31 29.74 -2.49
N GLN A 437 4.16 30.87 -3.17
CA GLN A 437 5.11 31.97 -3.06
C GLN A 437 4.83 32.79 -1.80
N THR A 438 5.89 33.04 -1.04
CA THR A 438 5.88 34.01 0.08
C THR A 438 6.05 35.43 -0.42
N ASP A 439 5.83 36.41 0.46
CA ASP A 439 6.08 37.83 0.18
C ASP A 439 7.56 38.12 -0.15
N SER A 440 8.47 37.25 0.29
CA SER A 440 9.91 37.30 -0.01
C SER A 440 10.26 36.75 -1.40
N GLY A 441 9.29 36.20 -2.13
CA GLY A 441 9.51 35.53 -3.42
C GLY A 441 10.08 34.11 -3.32
N GLU A 442 10.28 33.60 -2.10
CA GLU A 442 10.70 32.21 -1.87
C GLU A 442 9.49 31.28 -1.97
N GLU A 443 9.66 30.15 -2.66
CA GLU A 443 8.65 29.11 -2.81
C GLU A 443 8.67 28.17 -1.61
N VAL A 444 7.60 28.20 -0.82
CA VAL A 444 7.44 27.42 0.41
C VAL A 444 6.49 26.27 0.15
N SER A 445 6.82 25.10 0.70
CA SER A 445 5.97 23.92 0.57
C SER A 445 4.73 24.02 1.48
N THR A 446 3.61 23.44 1.03
CA THR A 446 2.41 23.32 1.88
C THR A 446 2.64 22.49 3.16
N ARG A 447 3.71 21.70 3.22
CA ARG A 447 4.06 20.88 4.39
C ARG A 447 4.78 21.67 5.48
N GLU A 448 5.71 22.53 5.10
CA GLU A 448 6.37 23.44 6.03
C GLU A 448 5.33 24.27 6.79
N ILE A 449 4.33 24.81 6.09
CA ILE A 449 3.20 25.53 6.68
C ILE A 449 2.43 24.65 7.68
N LYS A 450 2.17 23.38 7.34
CA LYS A 450 1.46 22.45 8.22
C LYS A 450 2.26 22.12 9.48
N LYS A 451 3.58 21.96 9.36
CA LYS A 451 4.47 21.69 10.49
C LYS A 451 4.60 22.90 11.42
N ILE A 452 4.75 24.10 10.85
CA ILE A 452 4.71 25.35 11.63
C ILE A 452 3.35 25.51 12.31
N LEU A 453 2.25 25.14 11.63
CA LEU A 453 0.91 25.15 12.22
C LEU A 453 0.79 24.17 13.39
N SER A 454 1.32 22.94 13.27
CA SER A 454 1.32 21.98 14.38
C SER A 454 2.19 22.46 15.54
N GLU A 455 3.39 22.98 15.29
CA GLU A 455 4.26 23.54 16.34
C GLU A 455 3.62 24.73 17.06
N CYS A 456 2.93 25.62 16.33
CA CYS A 456 2.17 26.73 16.92
C CYS A 456 1.02 26.23 17.80
N ILE A 457 0.41 25.10 17.45
CA ILE A 457 -0.70 24.49 18.22
C ILE A 457 -0.18 23.71 19.43
N GLU A 458 0.95 23.01 19.32
CA GLU A 458 1.57 22.30 20.43
C GLU A 458 2.07 23.26 21.52
N ASN A 459 2.62 24.40 21.12
CA ASN A 459 3.06 25.46 22.04
C ASN A 459 1.91 26.33 22.57
N GLU A 460 0.65 26.01 22.27
CA GLU A 460 -0.49 26.81 22.69
C GLU A 460 -0.85 26.60 24.16
N ASN A 461 -1.44 27.64 24.78
CA ASN A 461 -2.00 27.49 26.12
C ASN A 461 -3.34 26.75 26.07
N LYS A 462 -3.34 25.47 26.48
CA LYS A 462 -4.51 24.57 26.46
C LYS A 462 -5.75 25.07 27.22
N LYS A 463 -5.60 26.02 28.14
CA LYS A 463 -6.74 26.66 28.84
C LYS A 463 -7.48 27.66 27.96
N LYS A 464 -6.79 28.28 26.99
CA LYS A 464 -7.32 29.24 26.02
C LYS A 464 -6.76 28.93 24.63
N PRO A 465 -7.27 27.89 23.96
CA PRO A 465 -6.78 27.46 22.66
C PRO A 465 -6.93 28.56 21.61
N VAL A 466 -5.97 28.64 20.70
CA VAL A 466 -5.87 29.70 19.69
C VAL A 466 -6.90 29.46 18.59
N THR A 467 -7.62 30.52 18.21
CA THR A 467 -8.60 30.47 17.12
C THR A 467 -7.92 30.44 15.76
N ASP A 468 -8.59 29.85 14.76
CA ASP A 468 -8.09 29.77 13.38
C ASP A 468 -7.77 31.16 12.76
N GLU A 469 -8.38 32.22 13.30
CA GLU A 469 -8.11 33.61 12.90
C GLU A 469 -6.76 34.11 13.45
N LYS A 470 -6.48 33.87 14.73
CA LYS A 470 -5.18 34.20 15.33
C LYS A 470 -4.05 33.38 14.74
N LEU A 471 -4.30 32.11 14.38
CA LEU A 471 -3.31 31.29 13.68
C LEU A 471 -2.96 31.85 12.30
N ALA A 472 -3.95 32.39 11.58
CA ALA A 472 -3.70 33.08 10.32
C ALA A 472 -2.87 34.37 10.52
N ASP A 473 -3.14 35.13 11.58
CA ASP A 473 -2.37 36.33 11.90
C ASP A 473 -0.90 36.01 12.26
N ILE A 474 -0.67 34.98 13.08
CA ILE A 474 0.69 34.51 13.43
C ILE A 474 1.47 34.07 12.19
N LEU A 475 0.82 33.36 11.27
CA LEU A 475 1.44 32.93 10.02
C LEU A 475 1.75 34.12 9.10
N LYS A 476 0.88 35.13 9.10
CA LYS A 476 1.09 36.38 8.37
C LYS A 476 2.27 37.18 8.92
N GLU A 477 2.44 37.24 10.23
CA GLU A 477 3.61 37.86 10.87
C GLU A 477 4.92 37.14 10.51
N LYS A 478 4.86 35.82 10.30
CA LYS A 478 6.00 35.01 9.84
C LYS A 478 6.26 35.12 8.32
N GLY A 479 5.47 35.89 7.57
CA GLY A 479 5.65 36.10 6.13
C GLY A 479 4.85 35.17 5.21
N TYR A 480 3.93 34.36 5.77
CA TYR A 480 3.06 33.46 5.00
C TYR A 480 1.66 34.07 4.83
N LEU A 481 1.30 34.48 3.61
CA LEU A 481 -0.02 35.03 3.29
C LEU A 481 -1.07 33.91 3.16
N ILE A 482 -1.71 33.56 4.27
CA ILE A 482 -2.69 32.47 4.30
C ILE A 482 -4.04 32.98 4.81
N ALA A 483 -5.10 32.65 4.06
CA ALA A 483 -6.46 32.95 4.48
C ALA A 483 -6.94 32.01 5.59
N ARG A 484 -7.81 32.50 6.49
CA ARG A 484 -8.42 31.71 7.58
C ARG A 484 -9.04 30.39 7.12
N ARG A 485 -9.70 30.35 5.95
CA ARG A 485 -10.29 29.11 5.40
C ARG A 485 -9.23 28.06 5.04
N THR A 486 -8.08 28.51 4.55
CA THR A 486 -6.96 27.65 4.20
C THR A 486 -6.31 27.05 5.45
N VAL A 487 -6.15 27.86 6.51
CA VAL A 487 -5.71 27.36 7.83
C VAL A 487 -6.67 26.31 8.38
N ALA A 488 -7.99 26.56 8.31
CA ALA A 488 -8.99 25.57 8.74
C ALA A 488 -8.90 24.26 7.95
N LYS A 489 -8.72 24.34 6.62
CA LYS A 489 -8.53 23.17 5.76
C LYS A 489 -7.25 22.39 6.11
N TYR A 490 -6.14 23.08 6.34
CA TYR A 490 -4.89 22.42 6.74
C TYR A 490 -4.99 21.80 8.13
N ARG A 491 -5.69 22.45 9.07
CA ARG A 491 -5.99 21.90 10.40
C ARG A 491 -6.83 20.63 10.32
N GLU A 492 -7.87 20.61 9.48
CA GLU A 492 -8.68 19.42 9.22
C GLU A 492 -7.87 18.28 8.61
N GLN A 493 -6.97 18.58 7.67
CA GLN A 493 -6.06 17.56 7.10
C GLN A 493 -5.10 16.98 8.13
N LEU A 494 -4.73 17.74 9.16
CA LEU A 494 -3.91 17.27 10.28
C LEU A 494 -4.74 16.58 11.38
N ASN A 495 -6.05 16.40 11.19
CA ASN A 495 -6.98 15.86 12.19
C ASN A 495 -6.98 16.64 13.52
N ILE A 496 -6.58 17.91 13.51
CA ILE A 496 -6.56 18.74 14.72
C ILE A 496 -7.96 19.33 14.93
N PRO A 497 -8.59 19.14 16.11
CA PRO A 497 -9.95 19.61 16.32
C PRO A 497 -10.02 21.13 16.51
N VAL A 498 -11.23 21.69 16.36
CA VAL A 498 -11.48 23.14 16.52
C VAL A 498 -11.07 23.59 17.92
N ALA A 499 -10.64 24.85 18.07
CA ALA A 499 -10.18 25.42 19.34
C ALA A 499 -11.07 25.04 20.55
N ARG A 500 -12.40 25.05 20.39
CA ARG A 500 -13.33 24.65 21.45
C ARG A 500 -13.12 23.23 22.00
N MET A 501 -12.80 22.28 21.14
CA MET A 501 -12.58 20.88 21.49
C MET A 501 -11.16 20.61 22.02
N ARG A 502 -10.22 21.55 21.80
CA ARG A 502 -8.84 21.52 22.33
C ARG A 502 -8.72 22.07 23.75
N LYS A 503 -9.79 22.64 24.30
CA LYS A 503 -9.81 23.14 25.68
C LYS A 503 -9.72 21.95 26.66
N GLU A 504 -8.68 21.97 27.49
CA GLU A 504 -8.52 21.07 28.65
C GLU A 504 -8.80 21.85 29.95
N LEU A 505 -9.29 21.15 31.00
CA LEU A 505 -9.69 21.71 32.30
C LEU A 505 -8.52 21.84 33.29
#